data_AF-A0AAE1D521-F1
#
_entry.id   AF-A0AAE1D521-F1
#
_cell.length_a   1.000
_cell.length_b   1.000
_cell.length_c   1.000
_cell.angle_alpha   90.00
_cell.angle_beta   90.00
_cell.angle_gamma   90.00
#
_symmetry.space_group_name_H-M   'P 1'
#
loop_
_entity.id
_entity.type
_entity.pdbx_description
1 polymer ?
#
loop_
_entity_poly.entity_id
_entity_poly.type
_entity_poly.pdbx_seq_one_letter_code
_entity_poly.pdbx_strand_id
1 'polypeptide(L)'
;MTWADGTHPASDLPTVDGTDLSSDPKTKIRGRLSSDFQFGKTRGDNRKRALCGNHKNLPTEAFGKRAHGQKPSELSPVLAEVAVFSYLECVMMCGQDSSCRVAVFNSDLLTCMSGGPGSYTSFTEDKKCQTFIRFGFTTNIP
;
A
#
# COMPACT_ATOMS: atom_id res chain seq x y z
N MET A 1 -25.39 0.75 -3.27
CA MET A 1 -25.13 0.02 -4.54
C MET A 1 -24.01 -0.97 -4.27
N THR A 2 -24.21 -2.26 -4.52
CA THR A 2 -23.25 -3.34 -4.23
C THR A 2 -22.74 -3.98 -5.52
N TRP A 3 -21.51 -4.49 -5.50
CA TRP A 3 -20.97 -5.34 -6.54
C TRP A 3 -21.65 -6.70 -6.59
N ALA A 4 -21.45 -7.42 -7.70
CA ALA A 4 -21.99 -8.76 -7.89
C ALA A 4 -21.55 -9.79 -6.82
N ASP A 5 -20.43 -9.54 -6.13
CA ASP A 5 -19.89 -10.32 -5.01
C ASP A 5 -20.41 -9.87 -3.63
N GLY A 6 -21.29 -8.86 -3.58
CA GLY A 6 -21.86 -8.32 -2.35
C GLY A 6 -21.05 -7.22 -1.68
N THR A 7 -19.82 -6.94 -2.15
CA THR A 7 -18.98 -5.87 -1.59
C THR A 7 -19.45 -4.49 -2.07
N HIS A 8 -19.01 -3.44 -1.38
CA HIS A 8 -19.26 -2.06 -1.81
C HIS A 8 -18.10 -1.57 -2.69
N PRO A 9 -18.38 -0.77 -3.74
CA PRO A 9 -17.34 -0.01 -4.43
C PRO A 9 -16.57 0.86 -3.44
N ALA A 10 -15.24 0.84 -3.54
CA ALA A 10 -14.40 1.80 -2.85
C ALA A 10 -14.79 3.22 -3.30
N SER A 11 -14.81 4.18 -2.37
CA SER A 11 -15.28 5.54 -2.62
C SER A 11 -14.39 6.32 -3.59
N ASP A 12 -13.15 5.90 -3.73
CA ASP A 12 -12.08 6.49 -4.55
C ASP A 12 -11.89 5.76 -5.89
N LEU A 13 -12.76 4.80 -6.21
CA LEU A 13 -12.65 4.04 -7.45
C LEU A 13 -12.76 5.00 -8.65
N PRO A 14 -11.74 5.08 -9.53
CA PRO A 14 -11.71 6.01 -10.65
C PRO A 14 -12.63 5.50 -11.75
N THR A 15 -13.94 5.63 -11.54
CA THR A 15 -14.95 5.23 -12.52
C THR A 15 -15.16 6.34 -13.52
N VAL A 16 -14.98 6.04 -14.80
CA VAL A 16 -15.41 6.95 -15.87
C VAL A 16 -16.93 6.89 -15.92
N ASP A 17 -17.59 8.00 -15.58
CA ASP A 17 -19.04 8.15 -15.72
C ASP A 17 -19.39 8.12 -17.20
N GLY A 18 -20.10 7.08 -17.65
CA GLY A 18 -20.56 7.02 -19.04
C GLY A 18 -20.81 5.65 -19.66
N THR A 19 -20.73 4.54 -18.92
CA THR A 19 -20.94 3.21 -19.53
C THR A 19 -22.35 2.68 -19.26
N ASP A 20 -23.07 2.42 -20.36
CA ASP A 20 -24.43 1.86 -20.47
C ASP A 20 -24.86 1.00 -19.28
N LEU A 21 -25.48 1.67 -18.30
CA LEU A 21 -26.23 1.00 -17.26
C LEU A 21 -27.56 0.62 -17.91
N SER A 22 -27.61 -0.60 -18.48
CA SER A 22 -28.87 -1.24 -18.88
C SER A 22 -29.97 -0.91 -17.87
N SER A 23 -31.12 -0.50 -18.37
CA SER A 23 -32.27 -0.08 -17.57
C SER A 23 -32.91 -1.20 -16.74
N ASP A 24 -32.46 -2.45 -16.89
CA ASP A 24 -32.98 -3.57 -16.12
C ASP A 24 -32.37 -3.61 -14.70
N PRO A 25 -33.14 -3.29 -13.64
CA PRO A 25 -32.66 -3.27 -12.27
C PRO A 25 -32.20 -4.64 -11.76
N LYS A 26 -32.57 -5.76 -12.40
CA LYS A 26 -32.23 -7.12 -11.96
C LYS A 26 -30.80 -7.54 -12.31
N THR A 27 -30.16 -6.87 -13.25
CA THR A 27 -28.80 -7.21 -13.68
C THR A 27 -27.76 -6.75 -12.65
N LYS A 28 -26.84 -7.64 -12.27
CA LYS A 28 -25.79 -7.31 -11.28
C LYS A 28 -24.78 -6.32 -11.87
N ILE A 29 -24.37 -5.34 -11.07
CA ILE A 29 -23.36 -4.35 -11.43
C ILE A 29 -21.98 -4.95 -11.25
N ARG A 30 -21.10 -4.74 -12.23
CA ARG A 30 -19.72 -5.23 -12.28
C ARG A 30 -18.77 -4.11 -12.69
N GLY A 31 -17.53 -4.19 -12.23
CA GLY A 31 -16.43 -3.37 -12.73
C GLY A 31 -15.92 -3.92 -14.07
N ARG A 32 -15.57 -3.04 -14.99
CA ARG A 32 -14.93 -3.38 -16.27
C ARG A 32 -13.72 -2.48 -16.49
N LEU A 33 -12.57 -3.09 -16.72
CA LEU A 33 -11.41 -2.43 -17.30
C LEU A 33 -11.51 -2.55 -18.83
N SER A 34 -11.57 -1.44 -19.54
CA SER A 34 -11.50 -1.42 -21.00
C SER A 34 -10.04 -1.47 -21.49
N SER A 35 -9.86 -1.73 -22.79
CA SER A 35 -8.54 -1.89 -23.41
C SER A 35 -7.71 -0.61 -23.45
N ASP A 36 -8.35 0.54 -23.27
CA ASP A 36 -7.76 1.87 -23.08
C ASP A 36 -7.48 2.19 -21.61
N PHE A 37 -7.48 1.17 -20.73
CA PHE A 37 -7.19 1.25 -19.30
C PHE A 37 -8.17 2.10 -18.48
N GLN A 38 -9.35 2.40 -19.02
CA GLN A 38 -10.41 3.05 -18.26
C GLN A 38 -11.19 2.04 -17.43
N PHE A 39 -11.46 2.37 -16.17
CA PHE A 39 -12.32 1.56 -15.31
C PHE A 39 -13.75 2.13 -15.34
N GLY A 40 -14.73 1.30 -15.67
CA GLY A 40 -16.13 1.69 -15.79
C GLY A 40 -17.07 0.68 -15.12
N LYS A 41 -18.33 1.10 -14.94
CA LYS A 41 -19.40 0.23 -14.41
C LYS A 41 -20.13 -0.41 -15.59
N THR A 42 -20.50 -1.68 -15.47
CA THR A 42 -21.29 -2.36 -16.50
C THR A 42 -22.33 -3.30 -15.88
N ARG A 43 -23.45 -3.50 -16.57
CA ARG A 43 -24.49 -4.48 -16.21
C ARG A 43 -24.44 -5.66 -17.18
N GLY A 44 -24.48 -6.88 -16.66
CA GLY A 44 -24.57 -8.08 -17.50
C GLY A 44 -24.36 -9.40 -16.76
N ASP A 45 -24.90 -10.46 -17.35
CA ASP A 45 -24.91 -11.81 -16.77
C ASP A 45 -23.80 -12.72 -17.30
N ASN A 46 -23.14 -12.30 -18.39
CA ASN A 46 -22.01 -13.02 -18.95
C ASN A 46 -20.87 -13.09 -17.93
N ARG A 47 -20.32 -14.29 -17.72
CA ARG A 47 -19.12 -14.48 -16.89
C ARG A 47 -17.97 -13.67 -17.51
N LYS A 48 -17.52 -12.65 -16.79
CA LYS A 48 -16.32 -11.87 -17.13
C LYS A 48 -15.22 -12.22 -16.15
N ARG A 49 -13.98 -12.25 -16.64
CA ARG A 49 -12.79 -12.44 -15.81
C ARG A 49 -12.53 -11.13 -15.06
N ALA A 50 -12.38 -11.20 -13.74
CA ALA A 50 -11.94 -10.08 -12.92
C ALA A 50 -10.45 -10.26 -12.60
N LEU A 51 -9.73 -9.15 -12.43
CA LEU A 51 -8.44 -9.16 -11.75
C LEU A 51 -8.74 -9.27 -10.26
N CYS A 52 -8.61 -10.47 -9.70
CA CYS A 52 -8.64 -10.63 -8.25
C CYS A 52 -7.21 -10.49 -7.75
N GLY A 53 -6.93 -9.47 -6.93
CA GLY A 53 -5.71 -9.46 -6.13
C GLY A 53 -5.69 -10.71 -5.26
N ASN A 54 -4.53 -11.38 -5.16
CA ASN A 54 -4.37 -12.51 -4.25
C ASN A 54 -4.27 -11.99 -2.81
N HIS A 55 -5.42 -11.69 -2.20
CA HIS A 55 -5.53 -11.01 -0.91
C HIS A 55 -5.38 -11.92 0.32
N LYS A 56 -4.99 -13.19 0.17
CA LYS A 56 -5.01 -14.11 1.31
C LYS A 56 -3.84 -13.98 2.26
N ASN A 57 -2.67 -13.43 1.88
CA ASN A 57 -1.48 -13.46 2.74
C ASN A 57 -0.48 -12.27 2.63
N LEU A 58 -0.79 -11.17 1.94
CA LEU A 58 0.14 -10.02 1.90
C LEU A 58 -0.63 -8.70 2.00
N PRO A 59 -0.17 -7.71 2.80
CA PRO A 59 -0.55 -6.32 2.61
C PRO A 59 -0.04 -5.90 1.24
N THR A 60 -0.93 -5.87 0.24
CA THR A 60 -0.51 -5.70 -1.17
C THR A 60 -0.04 -4.30 -1.51
N GLU A 61 -0.31 -3.30 -0.67
CA GLU A 61 0.14 -1.93 -0.90
C GLU A 61 0.51 -1.27 0.42
N ALA A 62 1.69 -0.67 0.49
CA ALA A 62 2.14 0.14 1.61
C ALA A 62 2.46 1.55 1.10
N PHE A 63 1.71 2.51 1.61
CA PHE A 63 1.94 3.93 1.33
C PHE A 63 2.82 4.52 2.41
N GLY A 64 3.65 5.49 2.06
CA GLY A 64 4.51 6.15 3.01
C GLY A 64 5.30 7.30 2.42
N LYS A 65 6.07 7.98 3.26
CA LYS A 65 7.02 9.02 2.85
C LYS A 65 8.44 8.50 2.95
N ARG A 66 9.29 8.99 2.05
CA ARG A 66 10.74 8.83 2.11
C ARG A 66 11.35 10.06 2.80
N ALA A 67 12.16 9.81 3.81
CA ALA A 67 13.02 10.80 4.45
C ALA A 67 14.46 10.52 3.99
N HIS A 68 14.98 11.39 3.13
CA HIS A 68 16.31 11.24 2.53
C HIS A 68 17.39 11.79 3.45
N GLY A 69 18.48 11.05 3.65
CA GLY A 69 19.58 11.48 4.50
C GLY A 69 19.19 11.61 5.97
N GLN A 70 18.16 10.88 6.39
CA GLN A 70 17.61 10.93 7.74
C GLN A 70 17.38 9.53 8.26
N LYS A 71 17.61 9.35 9.57
CA LYS A 71 17.29 8.14 10.33
C LYS A 71 16.61 8.48 11.65
N PRO A 72 15.81 7.59 12.22
CA PRO A 72 15.36 7.70 13.61
C PRO A 72 16.53 7.98 14.56
N SER A 73 16.36 8.94 15.46
CA SER A 73 17.37 9.27 16.51
C SER A 73 17.65 8.04 17.37
N GLU A 74 16.57 7.35 17.73
CA GLU A 74 16.57 6.03 18.35
C GLU A 74 15.54 5.18 17.61
N LEU A 75 15.89 3.93 17.33
CA LEU A 75 14.98 2.95 16.76
C LEU A 75 14.79 1.81 17.76
N SER A 76 13.69 1.83 18.51
CA SER A 76 13.39 0.80 19.51
C SER A 76 11.89 0.65 19.77
N PRO A 77 11.31 -0.55 19.66
CA PRO A 77 11.97 -1.82 19.36
C PRO A 77 12.26 -1.99 17.87
N VAL A 78 13.37 -2.67 17.56
CA VAL A 78 13.68 -3.17 16.20
C VAL A 78 12.92 -4.47 15.99
N LEU A 79 12.12 -4.53 14.93
CA LEU A 79 11.35 -5.72 14.55
C LEU A 79 12.22 -6.72 13.80
N ALA A 80 13.02 -6.22 12.86
CA ALA A 80 13.97 -7.03 12.10
C ALA A 80 15.16 -6.18 11.65
N GLU A 81 16.30 -6.84 11.49
CA GLU A 81 17.48 -6.31 10.85
C GLU A 81 17.96 -7.34 9.82
N VAL A 82 18.00 -6.95 8.55
CA VAL A 82 18.30 -7.86 7.43
C VAL A 82 19.21 -7.20 6.41
N ALA A 83 20.04 -7.99 5.74
CA ALA A 83 20.81 -7.54 4.60
C ALA A 83 19.89 -7.35 3.39
N VAL A 84 20.01 -6.21 2.70
CA VAL A 84 19.25 -5.88 1.48
C VAL A 84 20.13 -5.09 0.53
N PHE A 85 19.88 -5.18 -0.78
CA PHE A 85 20.72 -4.53 -1.78
C PHE A 85 20.23 -3.13 -2.16
N SER A 86 19.03 -2.72 -1.72
CA SER A 86 18.47 -1.43 -2.07
C SER A 86 17.46 -0.89 -1.05
N TYR A 87 17.26 0.43 -1.11
CA TYR A 87 16.17 1.08 -0.38
C TYR A 87 14.80 0.49 -0.73
N LEU A 88 14.53 0.20 -2.00
CA LEU A 88 13.23 -0.33 -2.42
C LEU A 88 12.95 -1.70 -1.79
N GLU A 89 13.95 -2.57 -1.72
CA GLU A 89 13.85 -3.86 -1.06
C GLU A 89 13.53 -3.71 0.43
N CYS A 90 14.18 -2.76 1.12
CA CYS A 90 13.85 -2.40 2.50
C CYS A 90 12.38 -1.94 2.67
N VAL A 91 11.88 -1.11 1.75
CA VAL A 91 10.46 -0.68 1.75
C VAL A 91 9.52 -1.85 1.53
N MET A 92 9.82 -2.73 0.58
CA MET A 92 8.97 -3.90 0.30
C MET A 92 8.88 -4.83 1.51
N MET A 93 10.00 -5.10 2.19
CA MET A 93 10.03 -5.90 3.42
C MET A 93 9.13 -5.31 4.51
N CYS A 94 9.24 -4.00 4.75
CA CYS A 94 8.34 -3.30 5.68
C CYS A 94 6.88 -3.29 5.21
N GLY A 95 6.63 -3.20 3.91
CA GLY A 95 5.28 -3.22 3.36
C GLY A 95 4.57 -4.55 3.60
N GLN A 96 5.31 -5.65 3.54
CA GLN A 96 4.83 -7.01 3.77
C GLN A 96 4.56 -7.31 5.26
N ASP A 97 5.29 -6.65 6.18
CA ASP A 97 5.05 -6.78 7.62
C ASP A 97 3.96 -5.80 8.09
N SER A 98 2.84 -6.34 8.57
CA SER A 98 1.73 -5.56 9.12
C SER A 98 2.09 -4.75 10.38
N SER A 99 3.15 -5.13 11.09
CA SER A 99 3.65 -4.45 12.29
C SER A 99 4.64 -3.35 11.96
N CYS A 100 5.24 -3.34 10.77
CA CYS A 100 6.22 -2.34 10.40
C CYS A 100 5.60 -0.96 10.18
N ARG A 101 6.24 0.06 10.77
CA ARG A 101 5.85 1.48 10.71
C ARG A 101 6.95 2.34 10.11
N VAL A 102 8.20 1.94 10.32
CA VAL A 102 9.37 2.64 9.79
C VAL A 102 10.38 1.61 9.30
N ALA A 103 11.11 1.93 8.25
CA ALA A 103 12.22 1.11 7.79
C ALA A 103 13.40 2.00 7.39
N VAL A 104 14.60 1.65 7.85
CA VAL A 104 15.83 2.43 7.70
C VAL A 104 16.79 1.62 6.87
N PHE A 105 17.09 2.11 5.67
CA PHE A 105 18.11 1.53 4.80
C PHE A 105 19.42 2.27 4.97
N ASN A 106 20.50 1.54 5.27
CA ASN A 106 21.87 2.06 5.31
C ASN A 106 22.60 1.65 4.03
N SER A 107 23.03 2.63 3.22
CA SER A 107 23.67 2.36 1.93
C SER A 107 25.11 1.84 2.04
N ASP A 108 25.82 2.13 3.12
CA ASP A 108 27.20 1.68 3.32
C ASP A 108 27.24 0.21 3.73
N LEU A 109 26.31 -0.17 4.62
CA LEU A 109 26.25 -1.52 5.18
C LEU A 109 25.34 -2.45 4.39
N LEU A 110 24.52 -1.91 3.49
CA LEU A 110 23.49 -2.66 2.75
C LEU A 110 22.56 -3.41 3.73
N THR A 111 22.11 -2.69 4.76
CA THR A 111 21.22 -3.24 5.80
C THR A 111 19.91 -2.47 5.84
N CYS A 112 18.84 -3.20 6.19
CA CYS A 112 17.51 -2.67 6.46
C CYS A 112 17.13 -2.99 7.90
N MET A 113 16.80 -1.97 8.68
CA MET A 113 16.20 -2.11 10.00
C MET A 113 14.74 -1.69 9.95
N SER A 114 13.82 -2.55 10.39
CA SER A 114 12.40 -2.23 10.52
C SER A 114 12.01 -1.97 11.96
N GLY A 115 11.12 -1.00 12.17
CA GLY A 115 10.59 -0.61 13.47
C GLY A 115 9.08 -0.65 13.52
N GLY A 116 8.55 -0.99 14.69
CA GLY A 116 7.13 -1.11 14.96
C GLY A 116 6.46 0.19 15.44
N PRO A 117 5.24 0.09 16.00
CA PRO A 117 4.56 1.22 16.63
C PRO A 117 5.41 1.84 17.75
N GLY A 118 5.50 3.17 17.75
CA GLY A 118 6.27 3.91 18.77
C GLY A 118 7.79 3.72 18.66
N SER A 119 8.30 3.17 17.56
CA SER A 119 9.72 2.82 17.46
C SER A 119 10.67 4.00 17.33
N TYR A 120 10.16 5.23 17.16
CA TYR A 120 10.95 6.45 17.04
C TYR A 120 10.16 7.66 17.53
N THR A 121 10.87 8.67 18.03
CA THR A 121 10.30 9.95 18.49
C THR A 121 10.74 11.14 17.65
N SER A 122 11.90 11.04 17.01
CA SER A 122 12.51 12.11 16.21
C SER A 122 13.42 11.53 15.14
N PHE A 123 13.87 12.40 14.22
CA PHE A 123 14.85 12.07 13.19
C PHE A 123 16.15 12.84 13.42
N THR A 124 17.25 12.19 13.06
CA THR A 124 18.59 12.78 12.98
C THR A 124 19.09 12.69 11.55
N GLU A 125 19.94 13.62 11.16
CA GLU A 125 20.60 13.57 9.86
C GLU A 125 21.62 12.42 9.82
N ASP A 126 21.53 11.63 8.76
CA ASP A 126 22.54 10.66 8.36
C ASP A 126 22.45 10.46 6.85
N LYS A 127 23.42 11.02 6.12
CA LYS A 127 23.46 11.02 4.66
C LYS A 127 23.54 9.62 4.04
N LYS A 128 23.97 8.62 4.82
CA LYS A 128 24.07 7.21 4.40
C LYS A 128 22.75 6.47 4.59
N CYS A 129 21.80 7.06 5.30
CA CYS A 129 20.53 6.45 5.60
C CYS A 129 19.39 7.02 4.74
N GLN A 130 18.46 6.15 4.40
CA GLN A 130 17.18 6.51 3.82
C GLN A 130 16.07 5.84 4.60
N THR A 131 15.13 6.64 5.08
CA THR A 131 14.05 6.13 5.93
C THR A 131 12.71 6.16 5.23
N PHE A 132 12.01 5.04 5.25
CA PHE A 132 10.62 4.92 4.86
C PHE A 132 9.73 5.01 6.08
N ILE A 133 8.68 5.83 6.02
CA ILE A 133 7.71 6.02 7.10
C ILE A 133 6.34 5.68 6.55
N ARG A 134 5.73 4.63 7.06
CA ARG A 134 4.46 4.10 6.57
C ARG A 134 3.30 4.99 7.01
N PHE A 135 2.41 5.32 6.07
CA PHE A 135 1.18 6.06 6.32
C PHE A 135 0.08 5.15 6.89
N GLY A 136 -0.96 5.79 7.44
CA GLY A 136 -2.07 5.10 8.12
C GLY A 136 -1.81 4.79 9.60
N PHE A 137 -0.62 5.13 10.09
CA PHE A 137 -0.20 4.92 11.49
C PHE A 137 0.44 6.19 12.03
N THR A 138 -0.35 7.26 12.14
CA THR A 138 0.10 8.48 12.80
C THR A 138 0.24 8.23 14.29
N THR A 139 1.46 8.17 14.80
CA THR A 139 1.73 8.73 16.13
C THR A 139 1.66 10.24 15.96
N ASN A 140 0.72 10.90 16.63
CA ASN A 140 0.74 12.36 16.76
C ASN A 140 2.13 12.74 17.32
N ILE A 141 2.99 13.28 16.47
CA ILE A 141 4.19 14.00 16.90
C ILE A 141 3.83 15.47 16.62
N PRO A 142 3.80 16.33 17.66
CA PRO A 142 3.39 17.72 17.56
C PRO A 142 4.26 18.55 16.62
#